data_AF-A0A920RMY6-F1
#
_entry.id   AF-A0A920RMY6-F1
#
_cell.length_a   1.000
_cell.length_b   1.000
_cell.length_c   1.000
_cell.angle_alpha   90.00
_cell.angle_beta   90.00
_cell.angle_gamma   90.00
#
_symmetry.space_group_name_H-M   'P 1'
#
loop_
_entity.id
_entity.type
_entity.pdbx_description
1 polymer ?
#
loop_
_entity_poly.entity_id
_entity_poly.type
_entity_poly.pdbx_seq_one_letter_code
_entity_poly.pdbx_strand_id
1 'polypeptide(L)'
;MAELDKKSPLKPAEKKDAKKIAARRLQIEQTTYDKLKGNVGSIVSLYGAGSGQPQNEFFATIDQALFMANGGPLKGWLSPGGGNLTERLGKMTDEKKLVEELYLSVLTRRPTDGEVADVAAYLKQRPKEKRMAAIQEIVWALLTSAEFRFNH
;
A
#
# COMPACT_ATOMS: atom_id res chain seq x y z
N MET A 1 -7.47 -7.99 -8.79
CA MET A 1 -7.89 -9.38 -9.13
C MET A 1 -8.99 -9.88 -8.20
N ALA A 2 -8.80 -9.86 -6.88
CA ALA A 2 -9.75 -10.40 -5.90
C ALA A 2 -11.20 -9.89 -5.99
N GLU A 3 -11.43 -8.62 -6.35
CA GLU A 3 -12.79 -8.07 -6.42
C GLU A 3 -13.57 -8.54 -7.66
N LEU A 4 -12.92 -8.60 -8.81
CA LEU A 4 -13.50 -9.09 -10.07
C LEU A 4 -13.75 -10.60 -9.99
N ASP A 5 -12.87 -11.36 -9.34
CA ASP A 5 -13.06 -12.80 -9.15
C ASP A 5 -14.16 -13.14 -8.14
N LYS A 6 -14.42 -12.25 -7.17
CA LYS A 6 -15.58 -12.36 -6.28
C LYS A 6 -16.90 -11.99 -6.96
N LYS A 7 -16.91 -10.94 -7.79
CA LYS A 7 -18.13 -10.43 -8.44
C LYS A 7 -18.52 -11.20 -9.71
N SER A 8 -17.55 -11.76 -10.44
CA SER A 8 -17.77 -12.49 -11.68
C SER A 8 -16.65 -13.53 -11.89
N PRO A 9 -16.75 -14.70 -11.23
CA PRO A 9 -15.78 -15.77 -11.36
C PRO A 9 -15.87 -16.47 -12.72
N LEU A 10 -14.72 -16.74 -13.35
CA LEU A 10 -14.65 -17.59 -14.54
C LEU A 10 -15.03 -19.03 -14.20
N LYS A 11 -15.90 -19.64 -15.01
CA LYS A 11 -16.24 -21.07 -14.87
C LYS A 11 -15.03 -21.94 -15.23
N PRO A 12 -14.93 -23.18 -14.71
CA PRO A 12 -13.78 -24.07 -14.96
C PRO A 12 -13.46 -24.31 -16.44
N ALA A 13 -14.48 -24.37 -17.30
CA ALA A 13 -14.30 -24.52 -18.75
C ALA A 13 -13.72 -23.25 -19.40
N GLU A 14 -14.03 -22.07 -18.87
CA GLU A 14 -13.59 -20.77 -19.39
C GLU A 14 -12.14 -20.46 -19.00
N LYS A 15 -11.65 -21.07 -17.92
CA LYS A 15 -10.24 -21.01 -17.51
C LYS A 15 -9.30 -21.79 -18.43
N LYS A 16 -9.83 -22.61 -19.35
CA LYS A 16 -9.05 -23.32 -20.37
C LYS A 16 -9.05 -22.60 -21.72
N ASP A 17 -9.88 -21.57 -21.89
CA ASP A 17 -9.99 -20.79 -23.11
C ASP A 17 -9.05 -19.57 -23.05
N ALA A 18 -8.01 -19.59 -23.88
CA ALA A 18 -7.01 -18.53 -23.93
C ALA A 18 -7.59 -17.15 -24.27
N LYS A 19 -8.65 -17.09 -25.11
CA LYS A 19 -9.30 -15.82 -25.47
C LYS A 19 -10.08 -15.25 -24.29
N LYS A 20 -10.79 -16.10 -23.54
CA LYS A 20 -11.51 -15.66 -22.32
C LYS A 20 -10.55 -15.20 -21.22
N ILE A 21 -9.40 -15.85 -21.06
CA ILE A 21 -8.37 -15.41 -20.11
C ILE A 21 -7.74 -14.08 -20.55
N ALA A 22 -7.49 -13.88 -21.85
CA ALA A 22 -6.97 -12.62 -22.37
C ALA A 22 -7.98 -11.47 -22.18
N ALA A 23 -9.25 -11.68 -22.53
CA ALA A 23 -10.32 -10.71 -22.29
C ALA A 23 -10.47 -10.37 -20.80
N ARG A 24 -10.31 -11.37 -19.92
CA ARG A 24 -10.32 -11.15 -18.48
C ARG A 24 -9.14 -10.29 -18.00
N ARG A 25 -7.94 -10.51 -18.53
CA ARG A 25 -6.76 -9.68 -18.21
C ARG A 25 -6.97 -8.23 -18.62
N LEU A 26 -7.48 -8.01 -19.83
CA LEU A 26 -7.83 -6.66 -20.32
C LEU A 26 -8.87 -5.99 -19.42
N GLN A 27 -9.92 -6.73 -19.02
CA GLN A 27 -10.94 -6.20 -18.11
C GLN A 27 -10.37 -5.81 -16.73
N ILE A 28 -9.43 -6.61 -16.20
CA ILE A 28 -8.74 -6.30 -14.94
C ILE A 28 -7.90 -5.04 -15.09
N GLU A 29 -7.14 -4.92 -16.17
CA GLU A 29 -6.30 -3.76 -16.46
C GLU A 29 -7.14 -2.49 -16.60
N GLN A 30 -8.20 -2.54 -17.42
CA GLN A 30 -9.11 -1.42 -17.62
C GLN A 30 -9.79 -0.98 -16.32
N THR A 31 -10.29 -1.94 -15.52
CA THR A 31 -10.91 -1.64 -14.23
C THR A 31 -9.90 -1.06 -13.24
N THR A 32 -8.66 -1.54 -13.25
CA THR A 32 -7.57 -1.01 -12.43
C THR A 32 -7.26 0.43 -12.84
N TYR A 33 -7.11 0.68 -14.14
CA TYR A 33 -6.88 2.01 -14.69
C TYR A 33 -8.02 2.97 -14.34
N ASP A 34 -9.28 2.57 -14.54
CA ASP A 34 -10.45 3.41 -14.25
C ASP A 34 -10.55 3.79 -12.77
N LYS A 35 -10.15 2.90 -11.86
CA LYS A 35 -10.08 3.19 -10.42
C LYS A 35 -8.92 4.08 -10.02
N LEU A 36 -7.79 4.01 -10.74
CA LEU A 36 -6.56 4.73 -10.38
C LEU A 36 -6.39 6.05 -11.13
N LYS A 37 -6.95 6.21 -12.33
CA LYS A 37 -6.73 7.38 -13.21
C LYS A 37 -7.08 8.71 -12.54
N GLY A 38 -8.09 8.74 -11.67
CA GLY A 38 -8.46 9.93 -10.91
C GLY A 38 -7.38 10.39 -9.92
N ASN A 39 -6.56 9.47 -9.41
CA ASN A 39 -5.46 9.78 -8.49
C ASN A 39 -4.17 10.16 -9.24
N VAL A 40 -3.99 9.68 -10.47
CA VAL A 40 -2.78 9.94 -11.28
C VAL A 40 -2.59 11.43 -11.49
N GLY A 41 -3.65 12.18 -11.84
CA GLY A 41 -3.56 13.63 -12.04
C GLY A 41 -3.09 14.39 -10.79
N SER A 42 -3.59 14.01 -9.61
CA SER A 42 -3.15 14.61 -8.33
C SER A 42 -1.71 14.25 -8.00
N ILE A 43 -1.28 13.01 -8.22
CA ILE A 43 0.10 12.58 -7.98
C ILE A 43 1.06 13.30 -8.94
N VAL A 44 0.73 13.34 -10.23
CA VAL A 44 1.54 14.05 -11.24
C VAL A 44 1.61 15.55 -10.94
N SER A 45 0.53 16.16 -10.45
CA SER A 45 0.54 17.57 -10.04
C SER A 45 1.42 17.81 -8.80
N LEU A 46 1.42 16.89 -7.84
CA LEU A 46 2.15 17.03 -6.58
C LEU A 46 3.63 16.64 -6.69
N TYR A 47 3.97 15.69 -7.56
CA TYR A 47 5.32 15.11 -7.68
C TYR A 47 5.97 15.31 -9.05
N GLY A 48 5.23 15.77 -10.06
CA GLY A 48 5.77 16.16 -11.37
C GLY A 48 6.27 17.60 -11.34
N ALA A 49 7.36 17.89 -12.06
CA ALA A 49 7.79 19.26 -12.28
C ALA A 49 6.77 20.01 -13.17
N GLY A 50 6.58 21.31 -12.92
CA GLY A 50 5.86 22.17 -13.86
C GLY A 50 6.55 22.16 -15.23
N SER A 51 5.77 22.10 -16.31
CA SER A 51 6.28 22.06 -17.68
C SER A 51 7.37 23.14 -17.90
N GLY A 52 8.59 22.71 -18.25
CA GLY A 52 9.70 23.61 -18.62
C GLY A 52 10.66 24.04 -17.49
N GLN A 53 10.55 23.50 -16.28
CA GLN A 53 11.48 23.79 -15.18
C GLN A 53 12.55 22.69 -15.03
N PRO A 54 13.86 23.00 -15.06
CA PRO A 54 14.92 22.02 -14.81
C PRO A 54 14.92 21.58 -13.34
N GLN A 55 14.87 20.26 -13.09
CA GLN A 55 14.94 19.64 -11.75
C GLN A 55 16.38 19.60 -11.21
N ASN A 56 17.08 20.74 -11.19
CA ASN A 56 18.46 20.77 -10.70
C ASN A 56 18.54 20.99 -9.18
N GLU A 57 17.45 21.43 -8.53
CA GLU A 57 17.36 21.58 -7.08
C GLU A 57 16.13 20.87 -6.50
N PHE A 58 16.40 20.06 -5.47
CA PHE A 58 15.41 19.32 -4.70
C PHE A 58 14.44 20.26 -3.98
N PHE A 59 13.15 20.18 -4.31
CA PHE A 59 12.06 20.91 -3.64
C PHE A 59 11.12 19.91 -2.95
N ALA A 60 11.25 19.76 -1.64
CA ALA A 60 10.23 19.12 -0.80
C ALA A 60 9.25 20.20 -0.35
N THR A 61 8.15 20.40 -1.09
CA THR A 61 7.16 21.43 -0.73
C THR A 61 6.35 21.00 0.50
N ILE A 62 5.89 21.99 1.29
CA ILE A 62 4.97 21.77 2.42
C ILE A 62 3.75 20.99 1.94
N ASP A 63 3.28 21.21 0.72
CA ASP A 63 2.14 20.51 0.13
C ASP A 63 2.37 19.01 -0.12
N GLN A 64 3.60 18.59 -0.47
CA GLN A 64 3.94 17.17 -0.59
C GLN A 64 3.97 16.47 0.77
N ALA A 65 4.57 17.13 1.78
CA ALA A 65 4.55 16.65 3.15
C ALA A 65 3.12 16.61 3.71
N LEU A 66 2.31 17.62 3.38
CA LEU A 66 0.91 17.73 3.79
C LEU A 66 0.01 16.72 3.07
N PHE A 67 0.27 16.37 1.81
CA PHE A 67 -0.44 15.29 1.11
C PHE A 67 -0.14 13.91 1.71
N MET A 68 1.13 13.63 2.03
CA MET A 68 1.53 12.43 2.78
C MET A 68 0.94 12.41 4.19
N ALA A 69 0.92 13.57 4.88
CA ALA A 69 0.44 13.72 6.25
C ALA A 69 -1.10 13.72 6.39
N ASN A 70 -1.83 14.32 5.43
CA ASN A 70 -3.30 14.42 5.45
C ASN A 70 -4.02 13.28 4.71
N GLY A 71 -3.29 12.37 4.07
CA GLY A 71 -3.59 10.93 4.09
C GLY A 71 -4.98 10.45 3.68
N GLY A 72 -5.71 11.15 2.80
CA GLY A 72 -7.04 10.72 2.36
C GLY A 72 -7.00 9.39 1.57
N PRO A 73 -6.38 9.36 0.38
CA PRO A 73 -6.27 8.13 -0.42
C PRO A 73 -5.43 7.04 0.26
N LEU A 74 -4.37 7.44 0.98
CA LEU A 74 -3.47 6.51 1.67
C LEU A 74 -4.18 5.71 2.76
N LYS A 75 -5.01 6.33 3.61
CA LYS A 75 -5.84 5.59 4.58
C LYS A 75 -6.83 4.65 3.89
N GLY A 76 -7.37 5.06 2.74
CA GLY A 76 -8.21 4.20 1.91
C GLY A 76 -7.47 2.96 1.41
N TRP A 77 -6.24 3.12 0.91
CA TRP A 77 -5.41 2.01 0.42
C TRP A 77 -4.94 1.07 1.54
N LEU A 78 -4.76 1.59 2.75
CA LEU A 78 -4.41 0.82 3.95
C LEU A 78 -5.63 0.18 4.64
N SER A 79 -6.86 0.52 4.24
CA SER A 79 -8.07 -0.17 4.75
C SER A 79 -8.03 -1.65 4.38
N PRO A 80 -8.25 -2.59 5.30
CA PRO A 80 -7.95 -4.00 5.05
C PRO A 80 -8.93 -4.55 4.03
N GLY A 81 -8.43 -5.18 2.98
CA GLY A 81 -9.28 -5.76 1.96
C GLY A 81 -8.54 -6.16 0.70
N GLY A 82 -9.16 -7.07 -0.06
CA GLY A 82 -8.63 -7.51 -1.36
C GLY A 82 -7.28 -8.22 -1.30
N GLY A 83 -6.83 -8.66 -0.11
CA GLY A 83 -5.51 -9.28 0.12
C GLY A 83 -4.37 -8.28 0.27
N ASN A 84 -4.66 -7.01 0.54
CA ASN A 84 -3.64 -5.98 0.74
C ASN A 84 -2.79 -6.22 1.99
N LEU A 85 -1.70 -5.45 2.12
CA LEU A 85 -0.69 -5.66 3.16
C LEU A 85 -1.29 -5.69 4.57
N THR A 86 -2.14 -4.71 4.91
CA THR A 86 -2.74 -4.60 6.25
C THR A 86 -3.68 -5.78 6.56
N GLU A 87 -4.43 -6.29 5.58
CA GLU A 87 -5.23 -7.51 5.73
C GLU A 87 -4.34 -8.74 5.98
N ARG A 88 -3.21 -8.88 5.28
CA ARG A 88 -2.28 -10.00 5.48
C ARG A 88 -1.63 -9.94 6.86
N LEU A 89 -1.09 -8.78 7.25
CA LEU A 89 -0.46 -8.55 8.55
C LEU A 89 -1.43 -8.80 9.70
N GLY A 90 -2.69 -8.39 9.57
CA GLY A 90 -3.70 -8.60 10.61
C GLY A 90 -4.11 -10.06 10.83
N LYS A 91 -3.79 -10.96 9.89
CA LYS A 91 -3.99 -12.41 10.03
C LYS A 91 -2.78 -13.12 10.65
N MET A 92 -1.66 -12.43 10.82
CA MET A 92 -0.45 -13.00 11.41
C MET A 92 -0.50 -12.99 12.94
N THR A 93 -0.25 -14.15 13.53
CA THR A 93 -0.20 -14.35 14.99
C THR A 93 1.22 -14.26 15.54
N ASP A 94 2.23 -14.60 14.73
CA ASP A 94 3.64 -14.47 15.06
C ASP A 94 4.10 -13.02 14.88
N GLU A 95 4.46 -12.37 15.99
CA GLU A 95 4.86 -10.96 15.99
C GLU A 95 6.13 -10.73 15.18
N LYS A 96 7.14 -11.60 15.31
CA LYS A 96 8.41 -11.43 14.60
C LYS A 96 8.22 -11.54 13.10
N LYS A 97 7.43 -12.51 12.65
CA LYS A 97 7.09 -12.66 11.22
C LYS A 97 6.25 -11.50 10.70
N LEU A 98 5.34 -10.97 11.51
CA LEU A 98 4.56 -9.79 11.16
C LEU A 98 5.48 -8.58 10.91
N VAL A 99 6.41 -8.31 11.83
CA VAL A 99 7.34 -7.19 11.66
C VAL A 99 8.26 -7.43 10.46
N GLU A 100 8.72 -8.67 10.23
CA GLU A 100 9.53 -8.98 9.06
C GLU A 100 8.80 -8.73 7.73
N GLU A 101 7.56 -9.22 7.58
CA GLU A 101 6.72 -8.97 6.39
C GLU A 101 6.45 -7.47 6.19
N LEU A 102 6.18 -6.74 7.27
CA LEU A 102 5.95 -5.29 7.25
C LEU A 102 7.16 -4.54 6.68
N TYR A 103 8.35 -4.80 7.21
CA TYR A 103 9.57 -4.09 6.82
C TYR A 103 10.02 -4.48 5.41
N LEU A 104 9.92 -5.76 5.03
CA LEU A 104 10.21 -6.18 3.67
C LEU A 104 9.24 -5.58 2.65
N SER A 105 7.96 -5.45 3.01
CA SER A 105 6.93 -4.91 2.11
C SER A 105 7.02 -3.40 1.92
N VAL A 106 7.47 -2.65 2.93
CA VAL A 106 7.48 -1.18 2.90
C VAL A 106 8.87 -0.62 2.63
N LEU A 107 9.91 -1.18 3.26
CA LEU A 107 11.28 -0.66 3.22
C LEU A 107 12.26 -1.57 2.47
N THR A 108 11.81 -2.71 1.94
CA THR A 108 12.62 -3.67 1.17
C THR A 108 13.86 -4.22 1.89
N ARG A 109 13.86 -4.17 3.23
CA ARG A 109 14.91 -4.74 4.10
C ARG A 109 14.30 -5.50 5.27
N ARG A 110 15.13 -6.28 5.97
CA ARG A 110 14.74 -6.88 7.25
C ARG A 110 14.73 -5.84 8.38
N PRO A 111 13.86 -6.01 9.39
CA PRO A 111 13.90 -5.18 10.59
C PRO A 111 15.13 -5.54 11.43
N THR A 112 15.60 -4.56 12.20
CA THR A 112 16.54 -4.78 13.30
C THR A 112 15.81 -5.37 14.51
N ASP A 113 16.56 -5.95 15.47
CA ASP A 113 15.96 -6.51 16.69
C ASP A 113 15.26 -5.42 17.54
N GLY A 114 15.77 -4.18 17.54
CA GLY A 114 15.13 -3.05 18.20
C GLY A 114 13.79 -2.69 17.58
N GLU A 115 13.72 -2.63 16.25
CA GLU A 115 12.48 -2.36 15.51
C GLU A 115 11.42 -3.46 15.74
N VAL A 116 11.85 -4.73 15.82
CA VAL A 116 10.95 -5.83 16.20
C VAL A 116 10.38 -5.61 17.60
N ALA A 117 11.23 -5.23 18.56
CA ALA A 117 10.80 -4.98 19.92
C ALA A 117 9.82 -3.80 20.01
N ASP A 118 10.11 -2.69 19.34
CA ASP A 118 9.29 -1.48 19.35
C ASP A 118 7.90 -1.73 18.75
N VAL A 119 7.84 -2.36 17.57
CA VAL A 119 6.57 -2.68 16.92
C VAL A 119 5.76 -3.68 17.74
N ALA A 120 6.40 -4.72 18.29
CA ALA A 120 5.71 -5.69 19.15
C ALA A 120 5.17 -5.02 20.43
N ALA A 121 5.95 -4.15 21.07
CA ALA A 121 5.53 -3.41 22.25
C ALA A 121 4.34 -2.49 21.93
N TYR A 122 4.41 -1.76 20.82
CA TYR A 122 3.34 -0.89 20.36
C TYR A 122 2.03 -1.67 20.14
N LEU A 123 2.09 -2.83 19.49
CA LEU A 123 0.92 -3.67 19.24
C LEU A 123 0.33 -4.27 20.53
N LYS A 124 1.17 -4.65 21.50
CA LYS A 124 0.74 -5.20 22.80
C LYS A 124 -0.01 -4.19 23.66
N GLN A 125 0.33 -2.91 23.56
CA GLN A 125 -0.33 -1.84 24.32
C GLN A 125 -1.75 -1.51 23.82
N ARG A 126 -2.17 -2.08 22.68
CA ARG A 126 -3.48 -1.80 22.08
C ARG A 126 -4.49 -2.90 22.44
N PRO A 127 -5.76 -2.53 22.72
CA PRO A 127 -6.84 -3.49 22.81
C PRO A 127 -6.91 -4.34 21.54
N LYS A 128 -7.26 -5.63 21.66
CA LYS A 128 -7.36 -6.56 20.52
C LYS A 128 -8.23 -6.01 19.37
N GLU A 129 -9.30 -5.30 19.72
CA GLU A 129 -10.24 -4.66 18.80
C GLU A 129 -9.58 -3.56 17.94
N LYS A 130 -8.57 -2.89 18.49
CA LYS A 130 -7.81 -1.82 17.82
C LYS A 130 -6.53 -2.32 17.15
N ARG A 131 -6.24 -3.62 17.24
CA ARG A 131 -5.01 -4.20 16.68
C ARG A 131 -4.85 -3.92 15.18
N MET A 132 -5.94 -4.02 14.42
CA MET A 132 -5.91 -3.75 12.99
C MET A 132 -5.62 -2.28 12.69
N ALA A 133 -6.27 -1.36 13.40
CA ALA A 133 -5.99 0.07 13.26
C ALA A 133 -4.53 0.40 13.60
N ALA A 134 -3.98 -0.23 14.65
CA ALA A 134 -2.57 -0.07 15.02
C ALA A 134 -1.61 -0.54 13.92
N ILE A 135 -1.92 -1.66 13.24
CA ILE A 135 -1.14 -2.11 12.08
C ILE A 135 -1.17 -1.07 10.96
N GLN A 136 -2.33 -0.50 10.66
CA GLN A 136 -2.46 0.55 9.64
C GLN A 136 -1.65 1.80 10.00
N GLU A 137 -1.69 2.21 11.26
CA GLU A 137 -0.91 3.34 11.78
C GLU A 137 0.60 3.11 11.60
N ILE A 138 1.09 1.90 11.89
CA ILE A 138 2.51 1.56 11.68
C ILE A 138 2.87 1.56 10.19
N VAL A 139 2.05 0.95 9.32
CA VAL A 139 2.32 0.95 7.87
C VAL A 139 2.34 2.39 7.34
N TRP A 140 1.40 3.23 7.77
CA TRP A 140 1.39 4.64 7.42
C TRP A 140 2.64 5.35 7.94
N ALA A 141 3.04 5.14 9.20
CA ALA A 141 4.23 5.75 9.77
C ALA A 141 5.49 5.42 8.97
N LEU A 142 5.68 4.15 8.57
CA LEU A 142 6.80 3.74 7.73
C LEU A 142 6.75 4.38 6.33
N LEU A 143 5.59 4.41 5.68
CA LEU A 143 5.42 5.08 4.37
C LEU A 143 5.69 6.58 4.42
N THR A 144 5.45 7.21 5.57
CA THR A 144 5.73 8.64 5.80
C THR A 144 7.11 8.92 6.38
N SER A 145 7.91 7.89 6.64
CA SER A 145 9.22 8.03 7.28
C SER A 145 10.26 8.64 6.34
N ALA A 146 11.29 9.26 6.93
CA ALA A 146 12.45 9.75 6.17
C ALA A 146 13.15 8.59 5.45
N GLU A 147 13.22 7.41 6.05
CA GLU A 147 13.84 6.25 5.43
C GLU A 147 13.15 5.87 4.13
N PHE A 148 11.83 5.73 4.13
CA PHE A 148 11.07 5.46 2.90
C PHE A 148 11.28 6.56 1.85
N ARG A 149 11.44 7.82 2.29
CA ARG A 149 11.60 8.97 1.41
C ARG A 149 13.00 9.13 0.83
N PHE A 150 14.05 8.58 1.44
CA PHE A 150 15.44 8.82 1.03
C PHE A 150 16.26 7.56 0.74
N ASN A 151 15.76 6.38 1.10
CA ASN A 151 16.49 5.12 1.02
C ASN A 151 15.81 4.17 0.01
N HIS A 152 15.87 4.55 -1.27
CA HIS A 152 15.26 3.85 -2.41
C HIS A 152 16.24 3.77 -3.59
#